data_AF-A0A7J6S5P6-F1
#
_entry.id   AF-A0A7J6S5P6-F1
#
_cell.length_a   1.000
_cell.length_b   1.000
_cell.length_c   1.000
_cell.angle_alpha   90.00
_cell.angle_beta   90.00
_cell.angle_gamma   90.00
#
_symmetry.space_group_name_H-M   'P 1'
#
loop_
_entity.id
_entity.type
_entity.pdbx_description
1 polymer ?
#
loop_
_entity_poly.entity_id
_entity_poly.type
_entity_poly.pdbx_seq_one_letter_code
_entity_poly.pdbx_strand_id
1 'polypeptide(L)'
;MLPPFLILCILLPFTFAKDFTDTKAPFAEVDLARRPSEHYKSAVRVSLQAWPFDQSFRPLFAQWNKTTFDGLSDKDYDVFMDSLEKYFPVQALELRGISEEFAAHGYYVSYPYLCAWAYSHEIGHFSEDPKVHHDCSALLVSDKNGHVVHGRNMDQGAPDFARRVTLQLRYKNIAPGVADVEALDFYWFAGGMVTAVTADGLSMQENWRSVNRPKQEILNRIREGAVPHKF
;
A
#
# COMPACT_ATOMS: atom_id res chain seq x y z
N MET A 1 12.21 21.08 -43.81
CA MET A 1 13.06 19.87 -43.75
C MET A 1 13.80 19.91 -42.42
N LEU A 2 13.35 19.12 -41.44
CA LEU A 2 14.07 18.98 -40.17
C LEU A 2 15.34 18.13 -40.41
N PRO A 3 16.49 18.50 -39.82
CA PRO A 3 17.75 17.82 -40.07
C PRO A 3 17.70 16.38 -39.51
N PRO A 4 18.28 15.39 -40.21
CA PRO A 4 18.18 13.96 -39.87
C PRO A 4 18.78 13.60 -38.49
N PHE A 5 19.56 14.50 -37.88
CA PHE A 5 20.08 14.34 -36.53
C PHE A 5 19.01 14.48 -35.41
N LEU A 6 17.93 15.25 -35.64
CA LEU A 6 16.89 15.42 -34.61
C LEU A 6 16.01 14.18 -34.44
N ILE A 7 15.87 13.36 -35.49
CA ILE A 7 15.08 12.12 -35.45
C ILE A 7 15.83 11.03 -34.66
N LEU A 8 17.17 11.04 -34.70
CA LEU A 8 17.99 10.08 -33.97
C LEU A 8 17.87 10.24 -32.45
N CYS A 9 17.80 11.48 -31.94
CA CYS A 9 17.66 11.75 -30.51
C CYS A 9 16.25 11.47 -29.95
N ILE A 10 15.23 11.41 -30.79
CA ILE A 10 13.85 11.05 -30.38
C ILE A 10 13.66 9.52 -30.35
N LEU A 11 14.44 8.78 -31.13
CA LEU A 11 14.35 7.31 -31.21
C LEU A 11 15.37 6.56 -30.32
N LEU A 12 16.33 7.27 -29.72
CA LEU A 12 17.43 6.68 -28.94
C LEU A 12 17.17 6.32 -27.45
N PRO A 13 16.02 6.58 -26.79
CA PRO A 13 15.75 5.93 -25.50
C PRO A 13 15.09 4.55 -25.66
N PHE A 14 14.74 4.11 -26.89
CA PHE A 14 14.19 2.77 -27.13
C PHE A 14 15.26 1.68 -27.26
N THR A 15 16.54 2.00 -27.05
CA THR A 15 17.61 1.00 -26.91
C THR A 15 17.45 0.28 -25.57
N PHE A 16 16.71 -0.82 -25.59
CA PHE A 16 16.87 -2.00 -24.73
C PHE A 16 17.45 -1.71 -23.34
N ALA A 17 16.73 -0.95 -22.51
CA ALA A 17 16.71 -1.26 -21.10
C ALA A 17 16.04 -2.64 -20.99
N LYS A 18 16.83 -3.69 -21.17
CA LYS A 18 16.47 -5.01 -20.66
C LYS A 18 16.50 -4.82 -19.15
N ASP A 19 15.37 -4.39 -18.59
CA ASP A 19 15.15 -4.45 -17.14
C ASP A 19 15.33 -5.92 -16.76
N PHE A 20 16.48 -6.22 -16.16
CA PHE A 20 16.79 -7.54 -15.61
C PHE A 20 16.12 -7.76 -14.25
N THR A 21 15.27 -6.84 -13.81
CA THR A 21 14.35 -7.06 -12.70
C THR A 21 13.10 -7.72 -13.25
N ASP A 22 12.71 -8.86 -12.68
CA ASP A 22 11.37 -9.40 -12.86
C ASP A 22 10.37 -8.27 -12.59
N THR A 23 9.74 -7.74 -13.65
CA THR A 23 8.97 -6.49 -13.59
C THR A 23 7.61 -6.68 -12.90
N LYS A 24 7.31 -7.91 -12.48
CA LYS A 24 6.09 -8.28 -11.80
C LYS A 24 6.35 -8.37 -10.31
N ALA A 25 5.51 -7.67 -9.54
CA ALA A 25 5.47 -7.82 -8.10
C ALA A 25 5.17 -9.30 -7.74
N PRO A 26 5.75 -9.85 -6.67
CA PRO A 26 5.42 -11.18 -6.19
C PRO A 26 3.91 -11.32 -5.94
N PHE A 27 3.37 -12.51 -6.24
CA PHE A 27 1.94 -12.78 -6.16
C PHE A 27 1.55 -13.48 -4.86
N ALA A 28 0.49 -13.01 -4.21
CA ALA A 28 -0.12 -13.69 -3.07
C ALA A 28 -1.65 -13.71 -3.17
N GLU A 29 -2.26 -14.80 -2.71
CA GLU A 29 -3.71 -14.90 -2.55
C GLU A 29 -4.14 -14.50 -1.15
N VAL A 30 -5.23 -13.74 -1.08
CA VAL A 30 -5.93 -13.35 0.15
C VAL A 30 -7.30 -14.01 0.14
N ASP A 31 -7.43 -15.10 0.89
CA ASP A 31 -8.64 -15.90 0.95
C ASP A 31 -9.51 -15.48 2.14
N LEU A 32 -10.55 -14.69 1.86
CA LEU A 32 -11.44 -14.12 2.89
C LEU A 32 -12.44 -15.14 3.46
N ALA A 33 -12.43 -16.39 2.99
CA ALA A 33 -13.16 -17.48 3.63
C ALA A 33 -12.43 -18.05 4.87
N ARG A 34 -11.15 -17.70 5.05
CA ARG A 34 -10.37 -18.13 6.21
C ARG A 34 -10.70 -17.26 7.42
N ARG A 35 -10.08 -17.58 8.56
CA ARG A 35 -10.14 -16.70 9.73
C ARG A 35 -9.36 -15.42 9.41
N PRO A 36 -9.79 -14.24 9.89
CA PRO A 36 -9.12 -12.98 9.62
C PRO A 36 -7.61 -12.97 9.88
N SER A 37 -7.16 -13.59 10.96
CA SER A 37 -5.72 -13.70 11.29
C SER A 37 -4.90 -14.53 10.29
N GLU A 38 -5.52 -15.20 9.33
CA GLU A 38 -4.84 -16.00 8.30
C GLU A 38 -4.80 -15.31 6.94
N HIS A 39 -5.58 -14.25 6.72
CA HIS A 39 -5.77 -13.62 5.39
C HIS A 39 -4.44 -13.20 4.75
N TYR A 40 -3.56 -12.55 5.50
CA TYR A 40 -2.31 -11.98 4.98
C TYR A 40 -1.04 -12.76 5.32
N LYS A 41 -1.14 -13.89 6.03
CA LYS A 41 0.05 -14.70 6.35
C LYS A 41 0.77 -15.18 5.08
N SER A 42 0.01 -15.51 4.03
CA SER A 42 0.56 -15.85 2.71
C SER A 42 1.37 -14.70 2.11
N ALA A 43 0.84 -13.49 2.18
CA ALA A 43 1.50 -12.29 1.66
C ALA A 43 2.84 -12.03 2.39
N VAL A 44 2.90 -12.26 3.71
CA VAL A 44 4.15 -12.06 4.49
C VAL A 44 5.20 -13.04 4.01
N ARG A 45 4.84 -14.31 3.87
CA ARG A 45 5.73 -15.38 3.38
C ARG A 45 6.25 -15.07 1.97
N VAL A 46 5.36 -14.70 1.06
CA VAL A 46 5.73 -14.36 -0.33
C VAL A 46 6.68 -13.17 -0.37
N SER A 47 6.41 -12.11 0.40
CA SER A 47 7.29 -10.95 0.45
C SER A 47 8.67 -11.29 1.00
N LEU A 48 8.75 -12.06 2.10
CA LEU A 48 10.02 -12.49 2.71
C LEU A 48 10.79 -13.48 1.84
N GLN A 49 10.10 -14.30 1.04
CA GLN A 49 10.73 -15.21 0.07
C GLN A 49 11.33 -14.43 -1.11
N ALA A 50 10.65 -13.38 -1.57
CA ALA A 50 11.13 -12.55 -2.67
C ALA A 50 12.29 -11.63 -2.25
N TRP A 51 12.22 -11.06 -1.04
CA TRP A 51 13.20 -10.12 -0.52
C TRP A 51 13.49 -10.37 0.97
N PRO A 52 14.77 -10.53 1.37
CA PRO A 52 15.13 -10.63 2.78
C PRO A 52 14.63 -9.42 3.58
N PHE A 53 14.17 -9.64 4.81
CA PHE A 53 13.61 -8.59 5.68
C PHE A 53 14.53 -7.37 5.80
N ASP A 54 15.84 -7.59 5.91
CA ASP A 54 16.86 -6.55 6.03
C ASP A 54 17.02 -5.70 4.75
N GLN A 55 16.52 -6.18 3.62
CA GLN A 55 16.53 -5.48 2.33
C GLN A 55 15.14 -4.93 1.94
N SER A 56 14.06 -5.34 2.61
CA SER A 56 12.68 -4.93 2.33
C SER A 56 12.09 -4.12 3.48
N PHE A 57 11.51 -4.81 4.48
CA PHE A 57 10.77 -4.21 5.57
C PHE A 57 11.62 -3.39 6.54
N ARG A 58 12.83 -3.87 6.92
CA ARG A 58 13.68 -3.13 7.87
C ARG A 58 14.00 -1.70 7.39
N PRO A 59 14.54 -1.48 6.19
CA PRO A 59 14.84 -0.12 5.74
C PRO A 59 13.57 0.70 5.52
N LEU A 60 12.46 0.10 5.07
CA LEU A 60 11.17 0.79 4.95
C LEU A 60 10.67 1.31 6.31
N PHE A 61 10.63 0.44 7.32
CA PHE A 61 10.22 0.80 8.68
C PHE A 61 11.16 1.83 9.30
N ALA A 62 12.47 1.69 9.08
CA ALA A 62 13.44 2.68 9.54
C ALA A 62 13.21 4.07 8.92
N GLN A 63 12.76 4.12 7.67
CA GLN A 63 12.40 5.38 7.02
C GLN A 63 11.11 5.97 7.61
N TRP A 64 10.04 5.19 7.73
CA TRP A 64 8.80 5.68 8.34
C TRP A 64 8.95 6.10 9.80
N ASN A 65 9.79 5.41 10.56
CA ASN A 65 10.09 5.82 11.93
C ASN A 65 10.72 7.22 11.99
N LYS A 66 11.46 7.62 10.96
CA LYS A 66 12.10 8.95 10.88
C LYS A 66 11.22 10.02 10.24
N THR A 67 10.23 9.64 9.44
CA THR A 67 9.42 10.59 8.66
C THR A 67 8.00 10.70 9.19
N THR A 68 7.29 9.57 9.26
CA THR A 68 5.85 9.52 9.50
C THR A 68 5.55 9.29 10.98
N PHE A 69 6.37 8.48 11.67
CA PHE A 69 6.11 8.09 13.06
C PHE A 69 6.98 8.82 14.11
N ASP A 70 7.92 9.68 13.69
CA ASP A 70 8.86 10.39 14.59
C ASP A 70 8.15 11.26 15.65
N GLY A 71 6.92 11.71 15.35
CA GLY A 71 6.10 12.53 16.24
C GLY A 71 5.09 11.76 17.10
N LEU A 72 5.09 10.43 17.08
CA LEU A 72 4.13 9.61 17.83
C LEU A 72 4.64 9.30 19.25
N SER A 73 3.73 9.35 20.21
CA SER A 73 3.93 8.89 21.59
C SER A 73 3.28 7.52 21.79
N ASP A 74 3.65 6.82 22.85
CA ASP A 74 3.03 5.52 23.20
C ASP A 74 1.50 5.61 23.29
N LYS A 75 0.96 6.71 23.81
CA LYS A 75 -0.49 6.96 23.89
C LYS A 75 -1.17 7.09 22.53
N ASP A 76 -0.45 7.50 21.49
CA ASP A 76 -1.01 7.59 20.14
C ASP A 76 -1.18 6.18 19.56
N TYR A 77 -0.26 5.26 19.86
CA TYR A 77 -0.41 3.85 19.49
C TYR A 77 -1.65 3.21 20.12
N ASP A 78 -1.96 3.53 21.38
CA ASP A 78 -3.20 3.10 22.03
C ASP A 78 -4.44 3.57 21.26
N VAL A 79 -4.44 4.81 20.77
CA VAL A 79 -5.56 5.36 19.97
C VAL A 79 -5.80 4.55 18.69
N PHE A 80 -4.72 4.17 17.99
CA PHE A 80 -4.83 3.39 16.75
C PHE A 80 -5.35 1.99 17.03
N MET A 81 -4.82 1.33 18.07
CA MET A 81 -5.28 0.00 18.48
C MET A 81 -6.75 0.02 18.91
N ASP A 82 -7.12 0.90 19.84
CA ASP A 82 -8.47 1.00 20.37
C ASP A 82 -9.50 1.26 19.25
N SER A 83 -9.13 2.11 18.28
CA SER A 83 -10.00 2.42 17.15
C SER A 83 -10.22 1.20 16.24
N LEU A 84 -9.15 0.50 15.85
CA LEU A 84 -9.28 -0.69 15.02
C LEU A 84 -10.05 -1.80 15.74
N GLU A 85 -9.78 -2.03 17.03
CA GLU A 85 -10.50 -3.06 17.79
C GLU A 85 -11.98 -2.76 17.94
N LYS A 86 -12.34 -1.48 18.07
CA LYS A 86 -13.73 -1.05 18.25
C LYS A 86 -14.51 -1.00 16.93
N TYR A 87 -13.93 -0.43 15.87
CA TYR A 87 -14.65 -0.11 14.64
C TYR A 87 -14.30 -1.03 13.47
N PHE A 88 -13.12 -1.66 13.48
CA PHE A 88 -12.59 -2.50 12.39
C PHE A 88 -12.01 -3.82 12.93
N PRO A 89 -12.79 -4.61 13.70
CA PRO A 89 -12.26 -5.76 14.44
C PRO A 89 -11.69 -6.88 13.55
N VAL A 90 -12.17 -6.99 12.30
CA VAL A 90 -11.62 -7.93 11.32
C VAL A 90 -10.18 -7.53 10.97
N GLN A 91 -9.96 -6.26 10.65
CA GLN A 91 -8.63 -5.72 10.33
C GLN A 91 -7.71 -5.81 11.54
N ALA A 92 -8.19 -5.56 12.76
CA ALA A 92 -7.41 -5.77 13.97
C ALA A 92 -6.85 -7.22 14.07
N LEU A 93 -7.68 -8.22 13.77
CA LEU A 93 -7.27 -9.63 13.75
C LEU A 93 -6.29 -9.93 12.60
N GLU A 94 -6.48 -9.33 11.43
CA GLU A 94 -5.57 -9.43 10.28
C GLU A 94 -4.17 -8.92 10.65
N LEU A 95 -4.06 -7.75 11.27
CA LEU A 95 -2.78 -7.17 11.72
C LEU A 95 -2.09 -8.04 12.78
N ARG A 96 -2.85 -8.63 13.71
CA ARG A 96 -2.30 -9.61 14.67
C ARG A 96 -1.73 -10.83 13.95
N GLY A 97 -2.45 -11.34 12.95
CA GLY A 97 -1.99 -12.43 12.10
C GLY A 97 -0.68 -12.12 11.37
N ILE A 98 -0.52 -10.89 10.88
CA ILE A 98 0.72 -10.42 10.25
C ILE A 98 1.87 -10.34 11.26
N SER A 99 1.63 -9.79 12.46
CA SER A 99 2.61 -9.73 13.53
C SER A 99 3.09 -11.13 13.94
N GLU A 100 2.16 -12.08 14.10
CA GLU A 100 2.46 -13.49 14.37
C GLU A 100 3.31 -14.12 13.28
N GLU A 101 2.99 -13.87 12.01
CA GLU A 101 3.73 -14.43 10.89
C GLU A 101 5.15 -13.85 10.83
N PHE A 102 5.35 -12.55 10.98
CA PHE A 102 6.71 -11.99 11.09
C PHE A 102 7.51 -12.64 12.22
N ALA A 103 6.88 -12.84 13.39
CA ALA A 103 7.52 -13.49 14.52
C ALA A 103 7.90 -14.96 14.22
N ALA A 104 7.06 -15.69 13.49
CA ALA A 104 7.36 -17.06 13.05
C ALA A 104 8.59 -17.14 12.12
N HIS A 105 8.92 -16.05 11.42
CA HIS A 105 10.14 -15.91 10.61
C HIS A 105 11.31 -15.25 11.35
N GLY A 106 11.20 -15.05 12.67
CA GLY A 106 12.28 -14.50 13.50
C GLY A 106 12.36 -12.98 13.51
N TYR A 107 11.34 -12.27 13.03
CA TYR A 107 11.30 -10.81 13.00
C TYR A 107 10.24 -10.26 13.95
N TYR A 108 10.64 -9.36 14.84
CA TYR A 108 9.68 -8.69 15.73
C TYR A 108 9.09 -7.45 15.06
N VAL A 109 7.81 -7.55 14.68
CA VAL A 109 6.99 -6.43 14.22
C VAL A 109 5.72 -6.45 15.07
N SER A 110 5.52 -5.43 15.92
CA SER A 110 4.45 -5.47 16.92
C SER A 110 3.10 -5.11 16.32
N TYR A 111 2.02 -5.68 16.86
CA TYR A 111 0.65 -5.30 16.51
C TYR A 111 0.39 -3.78 16.64
N PRO A 112 0.77 -3.09 17.75
CA PRO A 112 0.61 -1.64 17.84
C PRO A 112 1.30 -0.89 16.69
N TYR A 113 2.50 -1.33 16.28
CA TYR A 113 3.23 -0.73 15.17
C TYR A 113 2.47 -0.89 13.84
N LEU A 114 1.92 -2.08 13.59
CA LEU A 114 1.09 -2.34 12.41
C LEU A 114 -0.21 -1.54 12.42
N CYS A 115 -0.80 -1.24 13.59
CA CYS A 115 -1.96 -0.36 13.70
C CYS A 115 -1.62 1.09 13.29
N ALA A 116 -0.45 1.59 13.69
CA ALA A 116 0.02 2.90 13.21
C ALA A 116 0.29 2.89 11.70
N TRP A 117 0.84 1.78 11.17
CA TRP A 117 1.00 1.63 9.72
C TRP A 117 -0.36 1.61 8.99
N ALA A 118 -1.38 0.94 9.51
CA ALA A 118 -2.72 0.99 8.93
C ALA A 118 -3.27 2.42 8.83
N TYR A 119 -2.91 3.31 9.75
CA TYR A 119 -3.26 4.74 9.74
C TYR A 119 -2.15 5.65 9.17
N SER A 120 -1.19 5.10 8.41
CA SER A 120 -0.03 5.87 7.95
C SER A 120 -0.41 7.07 7.08
N HIS A 121 -1.49 6.99 6.30
CA HIS A 121 -2.04 8.11 5.55
C HIS A 121 -2.55 9.21 6.45
N GLU A 122 -3.38 8.86 7.43
CA GLU A 122 -3.89 9.79 8.42
C GLU A 122 -2.76 10.50 9.17
N ILE A 123 -1.73 9.74 9.54
CA ILE A 123 -0.56 10.25 10.23
C ILE A 123 0.26 11.18 9.33
N GLY A 124 0.38 10.87 8.03
CA GLY A 124 1.06 11.71 7.04
C GLY A 124 0.54 13.15 7.01
N HIS A 125 -0.77 13.36 7.20
CA HIS A 125 -1.41 14.68 7.21
C HIS A 125 -0.98 15.63 8.35
N PHE A 126 -0.25 15.14 9.36
CA PHE A 126 0.32 16.00 10.41
C PHE A 126 1.81 15.79 10.65
N SER A 127 2.39 14.70 10.15
CA SER A 127 3.79 14.31 10.42
C SER A 127 4.74 14.66 9.29
N GLU A 128 4.26 14.67 8.05
CA GLU A 128 5.14 14.85 6.89
C GLU A 128 5.35 16.34 6.60
N ASP A 129 6.58 16.68 6.20
CA ASP A 129 6.85 18.02 5.67
C ASP A 129 5.90 18.25 4.48
N PRO A 130 5.22 19.41 4.39
CA PRO A 130 4.34 19.75 3.27
C PRO A 130 4.98 19.63 1.88
N LYS A 131 6.32 19.54 1.81
CA LYS A 131 7.12 19.35 0.60
C LYS A 131 7.44 17.88 0.29
N VAL A 132 7.08 16.93 1.15
CA VAL A 132 7.13 15.51 0.82
C VAL A 132 6.03 15.25 -0.20
N HIS A 133 6.46 14.97 -1.43
CA HIS A 133 5.57 14.70 -2.55
C HIS A 133 5.20 13.21 -2.56
N HIS A 134 3.97 12.91 -2.15
CA HIS A 134 3.31 11.65 -2.49
C HIS A 134 2.55 11.86 -3.79
N ASP A 135 3.25 11.70 -4.90
CA ASP A 135 2.66 11.89 -6.20
C ASP A 135 2.01 10.59 -6.69
N CYS A 136 0.82 10.74 -7.25
CA CYS A 136 0.05 9.66 -7.84
C CYS A 136 -0.55 10.20 -9.12
N SER A 137 -0.29 9.53 -10.24
CA SER A 137 -0.81 9.94 -11.54
C SER A 137 -1.67 8.83 -12.11
N ALA A 138 -2.86 9.18 -12.58
CA ALA A 138 -3.79 8.26 -13.21
C ALA A 138 -4.27 8.81 -14.55
N LEU A 139 -4.46 7.90 -15.51
CA LEU A 139 -5.00 8.17 -16.82
C LEU A 139 -6.15 7.21 -17.09
N LEU A 140 -7.33 7.77 -17.37
CA LEU A 140 -8.48 7.03 -17.83
C LEU A 140 -8.81 7.53 -19.25
N VAL A 141 -8.64 6.67 -20.24
CA VAL A 141 -8.86 7.03 -21.65
C VAL A 141 -9.82 6.03 -22.30
N SER A 142 -10.60 6.51 -23.26
CA SER A 142 -11.46 5.67 -24.10
C SER A 142 -11.03 5.78 -25.56
N ASP A 143 -10.97 4.65 -26.26
CA ASP A 143 -10.74 4.64 -27.71
C ASP A 143 -12.03 4.99 -28.49
N LYS A 144 -11.92 5.12 -29.81
CA LYS A 144 -13.06 5.43 -30.68
C LYS A 144 -14.16 4.36 -30.69
N ASN A 145 -13.87 3.16 -30.20
CA ASN A 145 -14.79 2.02 -30.12
C ASN A 145 -15.41 1.87 -28.73
N GLY A 146 -15.06 2.74 -27.78
CA GLY A 146 -15.54 2.71 -26.40
C GLY A 146 -14.72 1.81 -25.47
N HIS A 147 -13.56 1.29 -25.88
CA HIS A 147 -12.69 0.55 -24.98
C HIS A 147 -12.01 1.50 -24.00
N VAL A 148 -12.16 1.22 -22.71
CA VAL A 148 -11.57 2.02 -21.63
C VAL A 148 -10.26 1.41 -21.17
N VAL A 149 -9.21 2.23 -21.07
CA VAL A 149 -7.93 1.87 -20.46
C VAL A 149 -7.72 2.76 -19.24
N HIS A 150 -7.41 2.13 -18.11
CA HIS A 150 -7.04 2.80 -16.87
C HIS A 150 -5.59 2.43 -16.53
N GLY A 151 -4.71 3.43 -16.50
CA GLY A 151 -3.30 3.28 -16.15
C GLY A 151 -2.90 4.26 -15.06
N ARG A 152 -1.91 3.90 -14.25
CA ARG A 152 -1.48 4.75 -13.15
C ARG A 152 -0.03 4.51 -12.73
N ASN A 153 0.58 5.52 -12.10
CA ASN A 153 1.85 5.42 -11.39
C ASN A 153 1.64 5.73 -9.91
N MET A 154 2.34 4.99 -9.05
CA MET A 154 2.46 5.29 -7.62
C MET A 154 3.86 5.77 -7.31
N ASP A 155 3.97 6.97 -6.76
CA ASP A 155 5.22 7.47 -6.24
C ASP A 155 5.20 7.39 -4.70
N GLN A 156 6.35 7.12 -4.13
CA GLN A 156 6.54 6.95 -2.69
C GLN A 156 7.83 7.64 -2.28
N GLY A 157 7.87 8.23 -1.09
CA GLY A 157 9.10 8.84 -0.55
C GLY A 157 10.25 7.84 -0.35
N ALA A 158 9.97 6.54 -0.36
CA ALA A 158 10.89 5.43 -0.16
C ALA A 158 10.88 4.42 -1.34
N PRO A 159 11.10 4.84 -2.60
CA PRO A 159 10.65 4.08 -3.76
C PRO A 159 11.34 2.72 -3.89
N ASP A 160 12.62 2.60 -3.53
CA ASP A 160 13.35 1.33 -3.64
C ASP A 160 12.88 0.28 -2.62
N PHE A 161 12.49 0.72 -1.42
CA PHE A 161 12.00 -0.20 -0.38
C PHE A 161 10.52 -0.52 -0.58
N ALA A 162 9.72 0.47 -0.98
CA ALA A 162 8.31 0.29 -1.32
C ALA A 162 8.14 -0.77 -2.42
N ARG A 163 8.95 -0.71 -3.50
CA ARG A 163 8.94 -1.71 -4.58
C ARG A 163 9.16 -3.15 -4.10
N ARG A 164 9.96 -3.34 -3.05
CA ARG A 164 10.30 -4.68 -2.52
C ARG A 164 9.21 -5.26 -1.62
N VAL A 165 8.30 -4.42 -1.12
CA VAL A 165 7.14 -4.85 -0.32
C VAL A 165 5.84 -4.78 -1.11
N THR A 166 5.84 -4.22 -2.32
CA THR A 166 4.69 -4.27 -3.24
C THR A 166 4.40 -5.70 -3.66
N LEU A 167 3.13 -6.09 -3.60
CA LEU A 167 2.64 -7.39 -3.99
C LEU A 167 1.51 -7.25 -5.01
N GLN A 168 1.44 -8.20 -5.94
CA GLN A 168 0.21 -8.48 -6.66
C GLN A 168 -0.66 -9.37 -5.76
N LEU A 169 -1.85 -8.91 -5.43
CA LEU A 169 -2.78 -9.61 -4.54
C LEU A 169 -4.01 -10.06 -5.32
N ARG A 170 -4.50 -11.27 -5.03
CA ARG A 170 -5.84 -11.70 -5.47
C ARG A 170 -6.71 -11.98 -4.25
N TYR A 171 -7.75 -11.18 -4.09
CA TYR A 171 -8.76 -11.34 -3.06
C TYR A 171 -9.85 -12.28 -3.57
N LYS A 172 -10.09 -13.34 -2.81
CA LYS A 172 -11.11 -14.36 -3.10
C LYS A 172 -12.14 -14.42 -2.00
N ASN A 173 -13.32 -14.95 -2.33
CA ASN A 173 -14.38 -15.22 -1.36
C ASN A 173 -14.83 -13.96 -0.60
N ILE A 174 -14.85 -12.81 -1.26
CA ILE A 174 -15.17 -11.51 -0.65
C ILE A 174 -16.62 -11.50 -0.11
N ALA A 175 -17.57 -11.91 -0.94
CA ALA A 175 -18.96 -12.12 -0.57
C ALA A 175 -19.66 -12.98 -1.64
N PRO A 176 -20.82 -13.60 -1.34
CA PRO A 176 -21.59 -14.34 -2.34
C PRO A 176 -21.93 -13.48 -3.56
N GLY A 177 -21.51 -13.92 -4.74
CA GLY A 177 -21.75 -13.22 -6.01
C GLY A 177 -20.81 -12.04 -6.29
N VAL A 178 -19.84 -11.78 -5.42
CA VAL A 178 -18.78 -10.79 -5.68
C VAL A 178 -17.61 -11.47 -6.37
N ALA A 179 -17.20 -10.93 -7.52
CA ALA A 179 -16.06 -11.44 -8.26
C ALA A 179 -14.75 -11.28 -7.48
N ASP A 180 -13.77 -12.13 -7.78
CA ASP A 180 -12.40 -11.96 -7.30
C ASP A 180 -11.87 -10.58 -7.72
N VAL A 181 -11.06 -9.99 -6.85
CA VAL A 181 -10.41 -8.69 -7.07
C VAL A 181 -8.91 -8.89 -7.16
N GLU A 182 -8.30 -8.37 -8.21
CA GLU A 182 -6.85 -8.27 -8.33
C GLU A 182 -6.39 -6.87 -7.89
N ALA A 183 -5.36 -6.80 -7.08
CA ALA A 183 -4.78 -5.55 -6.61
C ALA A 183 -3.26 -5.55 -6.78
N LEU A 184 -2.68 -4.36 -6.86
CA LEU A 184 -1.25 -4.14 -6.74
C LEU A 184 -1.03 -3.17 -5.58
N ASP A 185 -0.51 -3.67 -4.47
CA ASP A 185 -0.52 -2.92 -3.23
C ASP A 185 0.73 -3.15 -2.38
N PHE A 186 1.09 -2.14 -1.59
CA PHE A 186 2.10 -2.23 -0.54
C PHE A 186 1.51 -1.87 0.85
N TYR A 187 0.25 -1.45 0.88
CA TYR A 187 -0.62 -1.28 2.05
C TYR A 187 -1.62 -2.43 2.20
N TRP A 188 -1.23 -3.63 1.74
CA TRP A 188 -1.84 -4.93 1.87
C TRP A 188 -2.93 -5.15 2.95
N PHE A 189 -2.91 -4.52 4.12
CA PHE A 189 -3.81 -4.77 5.24
C PHE A 189 -4.59 -3.55 5.77
N ALA A 190 -4.49 -2.40 5.10
CA ALA A 190 -5.04 -1.15 5.61
C ALA A 190 -6.44 -0.88 5.05
N GLY A 191 -7.46 -1.59 5.55
CA GLY A 191 -8.88 -1.24 5.39
C GLY A 191 -9.45 -1.11 3.96
N GLY A 192 -8.64 -1.28 2.91
CA GLY A 192 -8.94 -0.94 1.53
C GLY A 192 -7.83 -1.37 0.57
N MET A 193 -7.97 -0.97 -0.70
CA MET A 193 -7.03 -1.27 -1.78
C MET A 193 -6.65 0.04 -2.47
N VAL A 194 -5.37 0.25 -2.71
CA VAL A 194 -4.87 1.46 -3.40
C VAL A 194 -5.04 1.37 -4.90
N THR A 195 -4.87 0.18 -5.48
CA THR A 195 -5.08 -0.08 -6.91
C THR A 195 -5.70 -1.44 -7.06
N ALA A 196 -6.87 -1.51 -7.68
CA ALA A 196 -7.59 -2.76 -7.85
C ALA A 196 -8.38 -2.82 -9.16
N VAL A 197 -8.59 -4.04 -9.64
CA VAL A 197 -9.41 -4.38 -10.79
C VAL A 197 -10.23 -5.64 -10.50
N THR A 198 -11.49 -5.63 -10.87
CA THR A 198 -12.39 -6.78 -10.79
C THR A 198 -12.44 -7.52 -12.13
N ALA A 199 -12.82 -8.80 -12.09
CA ALA A 199 -12.96 -9.62 -13.30
C ALA A 199 -14.02 -9.08 -14.30
N ASP A 200 -15.01 -8.32 -13.84
CA ASP A 200 -16.02 -7.66 -14.67
C ASP A 200 -15.59 -6.28 -15.22
N GLY A 201 -14.35 -5.86 -14.94
CA GLY A 201 -13.73 -4.69 -15.55
C GLY A 201 -13.88 -3.38 -14.78
N LEU A 202 -14.40 -3.39 -13.55
CA LEU A 202 -14.29 -2.23 -12.66
C LEU A 202 -12.83 -2.05 -12.25
N SER A 203 -12.33 -0.83 -12.28
CA SER A 203 -10.99 -0.50 -11.79
C SER A 203 -11.04 0.71 -10.89
N MET A 204 -10.20 0.71 -9.87
CA MET A 204 -10.02 1.82 -8.96
C MET A 204 -8.55 2.08 -8.74
N GLN A 205 -8.23 3.36 -8.50
CA GLN A 205 -6.94 3.74 -7.98
C GLN A 205 -7.11 4.92 -7.03
N GLU A 206 -6.27 4.97 -6.01
CA GLU A 206 -6.24 6.02 -5.01
C GLU A 206 -5.20 7.10 -5.40
N ASN A 207 -5.58 8.36 -5.22
CA ASN A 207 -4.65 9.49 -5.29
C ASN A 207 -4.58 10.19 -3.94
N TRP A 208 -3.35 10.40 -3.46
CA TRP A 208 -3.12 11.17 -2.25
C TRP A 208 -3.69 12.58 -2.38
N ARG A 209 -4.42 13.02 -1.36
CA ARG A 209 -4.90 14.39 -1.23
C ARG A 209 -4.28 15.04 0.00
N SER A 210 -3.26 15.86 -0.23
CA SER A 210 -2.59 16.56 0.87
C SER A 210 -3.53 17.53 1.59
N VAL A 211 -3.80 17.24 2.85
CA VAL A 211 -4.42 18.16 3.80
C VAL A 211 -3.55 18.25 5.04
N ASN A 212 -3.10 19.45 5.39
CA ASN A 212 -2.35 19.65 6.64
C ASN A 212 -3.34 19.91 7.77
N ARG A 213 -3.38 19.00 8.74
CA ARG A 213 -4.26 19.10 9.90
C ARG A 213 -3.46 18.97 11.20
N PRO A 214 -3.89 19.60 12.30
CA PRO A 214 -3.27 19.37 13.60
C PRO A 214 -3.38 17.90 14.01
N LYS A 215 -2.31 17.33 14.56
CA LYS A 215 -2.25 15.95 15.08
C LYS A 215 -3.49 15.58 15.90
N GLN A 216 -3.91 16.45 16.83
CA GLN A 216 -5.05 16.16 17.70
C GLN A 216 -6.38 16.04 16.95
N GLU A 217 -6.58 16.79 15.86
CA GLU A 217 -7.78 16.68 15.02
C GLU A 217 -7.83 15.30 14.35
N ILE A 218 -6.70 14.84 13.81
CA ILE A 218 -6.57 13.52 13.19
C ILE A 218 -6.81 12.41 14.22
N LEU A 219 -6.18 12.49 15.39
CA LEU A 219 -6.37 11.49 16.45
C LEU A 219 -7.82 11.45 16.93
N ASN A 220 -8.51 12.59 17.03
CA ASN A 220 -9.93 12.60 17.39
C ASN A 220 -10.79 11.89 16.33
N ARG A 221 -10.54 12.16 15.03
CA ARG A 221 -11.23 11.44 13.95
C ARG A 221 -11.01 9.93 14.02
N ILE A 222 -9.78 9.51 14.30
CA ILE A 222 -9.46 8.08 14.48
C ILE A 222 -10.23 7.51 15.67
N ARG A 223 -10.27 8.20 16.83
CA ARG A 223 -11.07 7.77 17.99
C ARG A 223 -12.58 7.64 17.67
N GLU A 224 -13.06 8.40 16.69
CA GLU A 224 -14.45 8.39 16.23
C GLU A 224 -14.72 7.34 15.13
N GLY A 225 -13.72 6.55 14.74
CA GLY A 225 -13.86 5.48 13.77
C GLY A 225 -13.59 5.90 12.32
N ALA A 226 -12.67 6.86 12.11
CA ALA A 226 -12.16 7.13 10.77
C ALA A 226 -11.64 5.84 10.13
N VAL A 227 -12.10 5.57 8.90
CA VAL A 227 -11.60 4.47 8.08
C VAL A 227 -10.13 4.75 7.76
N PRO A 228 -9.22 3.79 7.98
CA PRO A 228 -7.84 3.95 7.57
C PRO A 228 -7.73 4.22 6.05
N HIS A 229 -6.78 5.07 5.66
CA HIS A 229 -6.51 5.46 4.27
C HIS A 229 -7.70 6.15 3.58
N LYS A 230 -8.41 7.02 4.30
CA LYS A 230 -9.59 7.73 3.78
C LYS A 230 -9.55 9.23 4.12
N PHE A 231 -8.85 10.02 3.30
CA PHE A 231 -8.77 11.48 3.42
C PHE A 231 -8.95 12.25 2.10
#